data_AF-A0A0K6G5F5-F1
#
_entry.id   AF-A0A0K6G5F5-F1
#
_cell.length_a   1.000
_cell.length_b   1.000
_cell.length_c   1.000
_cell.angle_alpha   90.00
_cell.angle_beta   90.00
_cell.angle_gamma   90.00
#
_symmetry.space_group_name_H-M   'P 1'
#
loop_
_entity.id
_entity.type
_entity.pdbx_description
1 polymer ?
#
loop_
_entity_poly.entity_id
_entity_poly.type
_entity_poly.pdbx_seq_one_letter_code
_entity_poly.pdbx_strand_id
1 'polypeptide(L)'
;MSSSPSTAGRNTYSRDSTPATDVSALDSDDFVLPPPSEETLRRRAQSDRASTEIGSRMLKGWAMLAEECPNDECWAIPLVRYPRARPGAEPDPRKECVVCGTIYVNDENGQLVAQRATPSRTTTAPPPQSNPTRGTSTPTPQPVPRPSTAITPAIARPSTAERTPVAQSLPKGSATASPFGPAENALSGALEALSQRMVHISLETDINTKQVKETAEAMETVMRALDTARNLRRGN
;
A
#
# COMPACT_ATOMS: atom_id res chain seq x y z
N MET A 1 5.96 60.26 53.69
CA MET A 1 4.52 59.97 53.54
C MET A 1 4.04 60.62 52.27
N SER A 2 3.87 59.87 51.18
CA SER A 2 3.01 60.26 50.05
C SER A 2 2.64 58.99 49.30
N SER A 3 1.39 58.57 49.48
CA SER A 3 0.75 57.50 48.74
C SER A 3 0.18 58.09 47.44
N SER A 4 0.38 57.41 46.32
CA SER A 4 -0.37 57.67 45.08
C SER A 4 -1.16 56.43 44.70
N PRO A 5 -2.50 56.49 44.62
CA PRO A 5 -3.33 55.48 44.01
C PRO A 5 -3.51 55.81 42.52
N SER A 6 -3.48 54.82 41.63
CA SER A 6 -3.93 55.00 40.24
C SER A 6 -4.51 53.70 39.70
N THR A 7 -5.82 53.60 39.91
CA THR A 7 -6.87 53.28 38.94
C THR A 7 -6.55 52.19 37.90
N ALA A 8 -7.18 51.03 38.13
CA ALA A 8 -7.38 49.98 37.14
C ALA A 8 -8.22 50.51 35.95
N GLY A 9 -7.57 50.75 34.83
CA GLY A 9 -8.21 50.93 33.53
C GLY A 9 -8.45 49.57 32.87
N ARG A 10 -9.67 49.03 33.01
CA ARG A 10 -10.16 47.93 32.17
C ARG A 10 -10.35 48.48 30.75
N ASN A 11 -9.36 48.30 29.89
CA ASN A 11 -9.53 48.50 28.45
C ASN A 11 -9.96 47.19 27.81
N THR A 12 -11.28 46.99 27.69
CA THR A 12 -11.88 46.01 26.77
C THR A 12 -11.75 46.55 25.34
N TYR A 13 -10.60 46.34 24.71
CA TYR A 13 -10.45 46.53 23.26
C TYR A 13 -11.09 45.34 22.54
N SER A 14 -12.40 45.41 22.29
CA SER A 14 -13.03 44.66 21.21
C SER A 14 -12.45 45.18 19.90
N ARG A 15 -11.55 44.40 19.31
CA ARG A 15 -11.12 44.61 17.93
C ARG A 15 -12.15 43.97 17.00
N ASP A 16 -13.27 44.67 16.79
CA ASP A 16 -14.09 44.48 15.59
C ASP A 16 -13.29 45.00 14.40
N SER A 17 -12.41 44.16 13.86
CA SER A 17 -11.51 44.48 12.76
C SER A 17 -12.04 43.95 11.44
N THR A 18 -13.20 44.47 11.03
CA THR A 18 -13.57 44.61 9.62
C THR A 18 -14.40 45.89 9.51
N PRO A 19 -13.91 46.96 8.86
CA PRO A 19 -14.75 48.13 8.58
C PRO A 19 -15.97 47.70 7.76
N ALA A 20 -17.13 48.30 8.02
CA ALA A 20 -18.33 48.08 7.22
C ALA A 20 -18.03 48.50 5.78
N THR A 21 -17.75 47.53 4.91
CA THR A 21 -17.74 47.75 3.47
C THR A 21 -19.18 48.05 3.07
N ASP A 22 -19.43 49.32 2.76
CA ASP A 22 -20.63 49.81 2.10
C ASP A 22 -20.73 49.09 0.75
N VAL A 23 -21.49 47.99 0.71
CA VAL A 23 -21.80 47.25 -0.51
C VAL A 23 -22.81 48.07 -1.30
N SER A 24 -22.30 49.08 -2.00
CA SER A 24 -23.04 49.72 -3.08
C SER A 24 -23.43 48.63 -4.07
N ALA A 25 -24.71 48.25 -4.06
CA ALA A 25 -25.34 47.28 -4.94
C ALA A 25 -25.46 47.85 -6.36
N LEU A 26 -24.31 48.15 -6.96
CA LEU A 26 -24.20 48.44 -8.38
C LEU A 26 -24.12 47.10 -9.10
N ASP A 27 -25.00 46.91 -10.08
CA ASP A 27 -25.14 45.77 -10.98
C ASP A 27 -23.86 44.94 -11.08
N SER A 28 -23.83 43.84 -10.32
CA SER A 28 -22.73 42.89 -10.35
C SER A 28 -22.88 42.12 -11.66
N ASP A 29 -22.24 42.63 -12.71
CA ASP A 29 -21.98 41.91 -13.95
C ASP A 29 -21.61 40.47 -13.56
N ASP A 30 -22.45 39.52 -13.98
CA ASP A 30 -22.47 38.13 -13.53
C ASP A 30 -21.05 37.55 -13.65
N PHE A 31 -20.33 37.48 -12.52
CA PHE A 31 -18.92 37.09 -12.50
C PHE A 31 -18.84 35.57 -12.64
N VAL A 32 -19.03 35.11 -13.87
CA VAL A 32 -18.91 33.70 -14.23
C VAL A 32 -17.43 33.34 -14.13
N LEU A 33 -17.06 32.69 -13.03
CA LEU A 33 -15.72 32.14 -12.88
C LEU A 33 -15.44 31.17 -14.04
N PRO A 34 -14.29 31.30 -14.71
CA PRO A 34 -13.91 30.35 -15.75
C PRO A 34 -13.90 28.93 -15.17
N PRO A 35 -14.30 27.92 -15.95
CA PRO A 35 -14.28 26.54 -15.49
C PRO A 35 -12.86 26.17 -15.03
N PRO A 36 -12.73 25.40 -13.93
CA PRO A 36 -11.41 25.05 -13.40
C PRO A 36 -10.61 24.27 -14.45
N SER A 37 -9.37 24.71 -14.69
CA SER A 37 -8.45 23.99 -15.57
C SER A 37 -8.10 22.61 -14.99
N GLU A 38 -7.75 21.65 -15.86
CA GLU A 38 -7.35 20.31 -15.45
C GLU A 38 -6.16 20.33 -14.48
N GLU A 39 -5.19 21.22 -14.72
CA GLU A 39 -4.04 21.43 -13.83
C GLU A 39 -4.48 21.85 -12.43
N THR A 40 -5.43 22.78 -12.32
CA THR A 40 -5.96 23.23 -11.04
C THR A 40 -6.62 22.08 -10.27
N LEU A 41 -7.36 21.22 -10.98
CA LEU A 41 -7.98 20.03 -10.39
C LEU A 41 -6.93 19.04 -9.89
N ARG A 42 -5.85 18.81 -10.66
CA ARG A 42 -4.73 17.94 -10.24
C ARG A 42 -4.01 18.48 -8.99
N ARG A 43 -3.77 19.80 -8.94
CA ARG A 43 -3.16 20.46 -7.77
C ARG A 43 -4.01 20.34 -6.51
N ARG A 44 -5.33 20.53 -6.63
CA ARG A 44 -6.27 20.33 -5.50
C ARG A 44 -6.27 18.88 -5.03
N ALA A 45 -6.42 17.92 -5.94
CA ALA A 45 -6.44 16.51 -5.59
C ALA A 45 -5.14 16.06 -4.89
N GLN A 46 -3.98 16.58 -5.34
CA GLN A 46 -2.71 16.30 -4.67
C GLN A 46 -2.65 16.91 -3.27
N SER A 47 -3.10 18.17 -3.11
CA SER A 47 -3.16 18.84 -1.81
C SER A 47 -4.07 18.09 -0.82
N ASP A 48 -5.23 17.61 -1.28
CA ASP A 48 -6.17 16.85 -0.45
C ASP A 48 -5.55 15.53 0.02
N ARG A 49 -4.87 14.82 -0.89
CA ARG A 49 -4.13 13.60 -0.56
C ARG A 49 -3.01 13.89 0.45
N ALA A 50 -2.23 14.94 0.21
CA ALA A 50 -1.14 15.33 1.09
C ALA A 50 -1.64 15.66 2.49
N SER A 51 -2.71 16.46 2.59
CA SER A 51 -3.33 16.87 3.86
C SER A 51 -3.83 15.67 4.65
N THR A 52 -4.44 14.70 3.98
CA THR A 52 -4.91 13.45 4.60
C THR A 52 -3.75 12.63 5.18
N GLU A 53 -2.69 12.42 4.40
CA GLU A 53 -1.51 11.66 4.83
C GLU A 53 -0.74 12.36 5.95
N ILE A 54 -0.55 13.68 5.84
CA ILE A 54 0.07 14.51 6.88
C ILE A 54 -0.71 14.38 8.18
N GLY A 55 -2.05 14.53 8.14
CA GLY A 55 -2.89 14.38 9.33
C GLY A 55 -2.71 13.01 9.99
N SER A 56 -2.73 11.94 9.20
CA SER A 56 -2.47 10.57 9.68
C SER A 56 -1.09 10.41 10.33
N ARG A 57 -0.06 11.02 9.75
CA ARG A 57 1.31 10.99 10.30
C ARG A 57 1.46 11.84 11.56
N MET A 58 0.82 13.00 11.63
CA MET A 58 0.80 13.84 12.83
C MET A 58 0.19 13.11 14.03
N LEU A 59 -0.89 12.34 13.82
CA LEU A 59 -1.48 11.49 14.85
C LEU A 59 -0.52 10.39 15.34
N LYS A 60 0.43 9.97 14.48
CA LYS A 60 1.51 9.03 14.82
C LYS A 60 2.73 9.72 15.43
N GLY A 61 2.66 11.02 15.73
CA GLY A 61 3.74 11.79 16.34
C GLY A 61 4.82 12.28 15.35
N TRP A 62 4.55 12.21 14.05
CA TRP A 62 5.41 12.85 13.06
C TRP A 62 5.25 14.38 13.15
N ALA A 63 6.26 15.09 12.66
CA ALA A 63 6.24 16.55 12.65
C ALA A 63 6.42 17.08 11.22
N MET A 64 5.59 18.05 10.85
CA MET A 64 5.76 18.83 9.63
C MET A 64 6.96 19.77 9.78
N LEU A 65 7.66 20.00 8.68
CA LEU A 65 8.79 20.91 8.57
C LEU A 65 8.40 22.14 7.75
N ALA A 66 9.14 23.24 7.90
CA ALA A 66 8.95 24.46 7.13
C ALA A 66 9.54 24.37 5.70
N GLU A 67 9.97 23.19 5.30
CA GLU A 67 10.63 22.93 4.03
C GLU A 67 9.68 22.18 3.09
N GLU A 68 9.70 22.55 1.81
CA GLU A 68 8.85 21.96 0.78
C GLU A 68 9.61 20.92 -0.04
N CYS A 69 8.87 20.01 -0.68
CA CYS A 69 9.43 19.00 -1.55
C CYS A 69 10.02 19.67 -2.81
N PRO A 70 11.31 19.43 -3.14
CA PRO A 70 11.95 20.00 -4.33
C PRO A 70 11.57 19.30 -5.65
N ASN A 71 10.63 18.35 -5.63
CA ASN A 71 10.16 17.69 -6.85
C ASN A 71 9.11 18.57 -7.54
N ASP A 72 9.32 18.92 -8.82
CA ASP A 72 8.39 19.74 -9.61
C ASP A 72 6.99 19.10 -9.78
N GLU A 73 6.89 17.78 -9.64
CA GLU A 73 5.60 17.08 -9.64
C GLU A 73 4.83 17.23 -8.33
N CYS A 74 5.45 17.71 -7.26
CA CYS A 74 4.85 17.93 -5.94
C CYS A 74 4.66 19.43 -5.68
N TRP A 75 3.43 19.91 -5.79
CA TRP A 75 3.12 21.34 -5.69
C TRP A 75 3.07 21.82 -4.24
N ALA A 76 4.19 22.42 -3.77
CA ALA A 76 4.31 23.04 -2.44
C ALA A 76 3.94 22.08 -1.29
N ILE A 77 4.33 20.80 -1.43
CA ILE A 77 4.05 19.79 -0.41
C ILE A 77 5.09 19.88 0.70
N PRO A 78 4.72 20.10 1.96
CA PRO A 78 5.67 20.19 3.05
C PRO A 78 6.27 18.81 3.38
N LEU A 79 7.56 18.80 3.71
CA LEU A 79 8.25 17.61 4.19
C LEU A 79 7.87 17.31 5.65
N VAL A 80 7.90 16.03 6.00
CA VAL A 80 7.65 15.55 7.37
C VAL A 80 8.85 14.76 7.89
N ARG A 81 9.09 14.81 9.21
CA ARG A 81 10.11 13.99 9.88
C ARG A 81 9.50 12.94 10.78
N TYR A 82 10.24 11.86 10.99
CA TYR A 82 9.88 10.77 11.88
C TYR A 82 9.67 11.24 13.34
N PRO A 83 8.83 10.52 14.11
CA PRO A 83 8.63 10.78 15.53
C PRO A 83 9.96 10.67 16.29
N ARG A 84 10.13 11.51 17.31
CA ARG A 84 11.32 11.42 18.17
C ARG A 84 11.25 10.13 19.00
N ALA A 85 12.35 9.39 19.07
CA ALA A 85 12.41 8.15 19.86
C ALA A 85 12.15 8.40 21.36
N ARG A 86 12.63 9.54 21.89
CA ARG A 86 12.38 9.98 23.26
C ARG A 86 12.22 11.50 23.31
N PRO A 87 11.47 12.05 24.29
CA PRO A 87 11.46 13.48 24.56
C PRO A 87 12.90 13.99 24.78
N GLY A 88 13.30 15.03 24.05
CA GLY A 88 14.65 15.59 24.10
C GLY A 88 15.71 14.87 23.25
N ALA A 89 15.38 13.75 22.58
CA ALA A 89 16.28 13.16 21.59
C ALA A 89 16.41 14.07 20.35
N GLU A 90 17.58 14.04 19.73
CA GLU A 90 17.84 14.73 18.47
C GLU A 90 16.83 14.28 17.41
N PRO A 91 16.25 15.20 16.61
CA PRO A 91 15.38 14.82 15.51
C PRO A 91 16.13 14.00 14.47
N ASP A 92 15.47 13.02 13.86
CA ASP A 92 16.02 12.32 12.70
C ASP A 92 16.28 13.34 11.57
N PRO A 93 17.48 13.34 10.95
CA PRO A 93 17.79 14.24 9.83
C PRO A 93 17.00 13.92 8.55
N ARG A 94 16.34 12.75 8.48
CA ARG A 94 15.54 12.31 7.32
C ARG A 94 14.20 13.03 7.29
N LYS A 95 13.92 13.61 6.13
CA LYS A 95 12.71 14.37 5.82
C LYS A 95 12.03 13.71 4.64
N GLU A 96 10.75 13.43 4.71
CA GLU A 96 10.04 12.66 3.70
C GLU A 96 8.89 13.47 3.10
N CYS A 97 8.72 13.40 1.78
CA CYS A 97 7.54 13.92 1.13
C CYS A 97 6.42 12.87 1.18
N VAL A 98 5.24 13.24 1.69
CA VAL A 98 4.11 12.31 1.82
C VAL A 98 3.48 11.90 0.48
N VAL A 99 3.72 12.67 -0.59
CA VAL A 99 3.12 12.44 -1.91
C VAL A 99 4.00 11.51 -2.75
N CYS A 100 5.28 11.86 -2.93
CA CYS A 100 6.20 11.07 -3.75
C CYS A 100 7.00 10.03 -2.96
N GLY A 101 7.02 10.10 -1.62
CA GLY A 101 7.75 9.17 -0.76
C GLY A 101 9.27 9.37 -0.76
N THR A 102 9.79 10.36 -1.48
CA THR A 102 11.23 10.64 -1.51
C THR A 102 11.71 11.15 -0.16
N ILE A 103 12.83 10.59 0.30
CA ILE A 103 13.51 11.01 1.51
C ILE A 103 14.62 11.98 1.14
N TYR A 104 14.67 13.11 1.82
CA TYR A 104 15.64 14.18 1.71
C TYR A 104 16.43 14.30 3.01
N VAL A 105 17.69 14.69 2.88
CA VAL A 105 18.53 15.11 4.00
C VAL A 105 19.21 16.42 3.64
N ASN A 106 19.55 17.20 4.65
CA ASN A 106 20.37 18.39 4.44
C ASN A 106 21.82 17.96 4.21
N ASP A 107 22.45 18.53 3.19
CA ASP A 107 23.89 18.46 3.01
C ASP A 107 24.63 19.39 3.99
N GLU A 108 25.95 19.40 3.91
CA GLU A 108 26.82 20.29 4.70
C GLU A 108 26.56 21.79 4.46
N ASN A 109 25.96 22.14 3.33
CA ASN A 109 25.58 23.51 2.97
C ASN A 109 24.15 23.88 3.42
N GLY A 110 23.42 22.93 4.04
CA GLY A 110 22.02 23.11 4.43
C GLY A 110 21.02 22.97 3.28
N GLN A 111 21.45 22.51 2.11
CA GLN A 111 20.61 22.25 0.94
C GLN A 111 19.98 20.87 1.01
N LEU A 112 18.70 20.77 0.63
CA LEU A 112 17.99 19.50 0.58
C LEU A 112 18.47 18.66 -0.60
N VAL A 113 19.10 17.54 -0.30
CA VAL A 113 19.51 16.55 -1.29
C VAL A 113 18.65 15.31 -1.12
N ALA A 114 18.08 14.84 -2.23
CA ALA A 114 17.37 13.57 -2.24
C ALA A 114 18.36 12.48 -1.83
N GLN A 115 18.09 11.76 -0.74
CA GLN A 115 18.76 10.50 -0.52
C GLN A 115 18.31 9.59 -1.64
N ARG A 116 19.19 9.40 -2.65
CA ARG A 116 19.10 8.22 -3.48
C ARG A 116 19.02 7.07 -2.50
N ALA A 117 17.88 6.36 -2.51
CA ALA A 117 17.85 5.02 -1.98
C ALA A 117 19.05 4.35 -2.64
N THR A 118 20.10 4.09 -1.86
CA THR A 118 21.14 3.19 -2.33
C THR A 118 20.37 1.90 -2.53
N PRO A 119 20.17 1.40 -3.78
CA PRO A 119 19.91 -0.01 -3.91
C PRO A 119 21.13 -0.65 -3.28
N SER A 120 20.97 -1.29 -2.12
CA SER A 120 22.05 -2.12 -1.63
C SER A 120 22.29 -3.17 -2.72
N ARG A 121 23.40 -2.98 -3.44
CA ARG A 121 24.04 -3.76 -4.53
C ARG A 121 23.72 -3.35 -5.98
N THR A 122 24.52 -2.40 -6.44
CA THR A 122 25.37 -2.45 -7.63
C THR A 122 25.54 -3.84 -8.29
N THR A 123 25.09 -3.97 -9.55
CA THR A 123 25.89 -4.59 -10.62
C THR A 123 25.53 -3.88 -11.91
N THR A 124 26.44 -3.01 -12.32
CA THR A 124 26.54 -2.37 -13.62
C THR A 124 26.55 -3.43 -14.73
N ALA A 125 25.58 -3.37 -15.64
CA ALA A 125 25.70 -3.92 -16.98
C ALA A 125 25.62 -2.75 -17.99
N PRO A 126 26.41 -2.75 -19.09
CA PRO A 126 26.59 -1.60 -19.95
C PRO A 126 25.38 -1.34 -20.87
N PRO A 127 25.28 -0.14 -21.49
CA PRO A 127 24.18 0.18 -22.39
C PRO A 127 24.18 -0.71 -23.64
N PRO A 128 23.02 -1.05 -24.21
CA PRO A 128 22.94 -1.87 -25.41
C PRO A 128 23.49 -1.10 -26.61
N GLN A 129 24.62 -1.58 -27.14
CA GLN A 129 25.12 -1.13 -28.44
C GLN A 129 24.21 -1.66 -29.56
N SER A 130 23.70 -0.73 -30.34
CA SER A 130 23.09 -0.93 -31.64
C SER A 130 24.13 -1.47 -32.63
N ASN A 131 23.82 -2.56 -33.36
CA ASN A 131 24.23 -2.69 -34.76
C ASN A 131 23.38 -3.73 -35.55
N PRO A 132 23.27 -3.56 -36.89
CA PRO A 132 22.29 -4.20 -37.78
C PRO A 132 22.87 -5.42 -38.55
N THR A 133 22.01 -6.13 -39.32
CA THR A 133 22.25 -6.99 -40.53
C THR A 133 21.46 -8.32 -40.43
N ARG A 134 20.27 -8.45 -41.04
CA ARG A 134 19.95 -8.87 -42.43
C ARG A 134 20.15 -10.38 -42.73
N GLY A 135 19.04 -11.09 -42.97
CA GLY A 135 18.86 -11.93 -44.17
C GLY A 135 18.69 -13.46 -44.02
N THR A 136 17.48 -13.95 -44.36
CA THR A 136 17.18 -15.10 -45.26
C THR A 136 17.55 -16.51 -44.75
N SER A 137 16.74 -17.59 -44.73
CA SER A 137 15.67 -18.05 -45.63
C SER A 137 14.84 -19.21 -44.99
N THR A 138 13.56 -19.30 -45.36
CA THR A 138 12.65 -20.47 -45.34
C THR A 138 13.23 -21.68 -46.12
N PRO A 139 12.79 -22.97 -45.97
CA PRO A 139 11.40 -23.40 -46.28
C PRO A 139 10.80 -24.63 -45.51
N THR A 140 9.46 -24.67 -45.49
CA THR A 140 8.47 -25.79 -45.31
C THR A 140 8.66 -26.88 -46.41
N PRO A 141 8.11 -28.15 -46.43
CA PRO A 141 6.81 -28.64 -45.88
C PRO A 141 6.61 -30.15 -45.45
N GLN A 142 5.54 -30.41 -44.67
CA GLN A 142 4.57 -31.58 -44.63
C GLN A 142 5.03 -33.07 -44.51
N PRO A 143 4.15 -34.12 -44.33
CA PRO A 143 2.85 -34.28 -43.63
C PRO A 143 2.72 -35.60 -42.76
N VAL A 144 1.54 -35.81 -42.14
CA VAL A 144 1.01 -36.88 -41.22
C VAL A 144 1.00 -38.33 -41.80
N PRO A 145 0.88 -39.44 -41.00
CA PRO A 145 -0.44 -40.00 -40.59
C PRO A 145 -0.52 -40.81 -39.24
N ARG A 146 -1.77 -41.08 -38.81
CA ARG A 146 -2.29 -42.01 -37.75
C ARG A 146 -2.13 -43.50 -38.16
N PRO A 147 -2.27 -44.55 -37.28
CA PRO A 147 -3.55 -44.95 -36.64
C PRO A 147 -3.49 -45.77 -35.30
N SER A 148 -4.69 -46.10 -34.79
CA SER A 148 -5.07 -46.88 -33.60
C SER A 148 -4.64 -48.35 -33.55
N THR A 149 -4.53 -48.95 -32.36
CA THR A 149 -5.09 -50.29 -32.05
C THR A 149 -5.28 -50.52 -30.55
N ALA A 150 -6.32 -51.27 -30.21
CA ALA A 150 -6.75 -51.69 -28.88
C ALA A 150 -6.35 -53.16 -28.59
N ILE A 151 -6.68 -53.60 -27.36
CA ILE A 151 -7.00 -54.96 -26.88
C ILE A 151 -5.98 -55.59 -25.88
N THR A 152 -6.60 -56.03 -24.77
CA THR A 152 -6.24 -56.73 -23.52
C THR A 152 -5.73 -58.18 -23.70
N PRO A 153 -5.67 -59.06 -22.65
CA PRO A 153 -4.99 -59.03 -21.33
C PRO A 153 -4.08 -60.27 -21.12
N ALA A 154 -3.19 -60.29 -20.11
CA ALA A 154 -2.57 -61.55 -19.64
C ALA A 154 -2.18 -61.52 -18.16
N ILE A 155 -2.57 -62.60 -17.49
CA ILE A 155 -2.47 -62.92 -16.06
C ILE A 155 -1.04 -63.32 -15.69
N ALA A 156 -0.51 -62.77 -14.59
CA ALA A 156 0.45 -63.45 -13.71
C ALA A 156 0.50 -62.80 -12.31
N ARG A 157 0.22 -63.61 -11.28
CA ARG A 157 0.56 -63.46 -9.85
C ARG A 157 1.71 -64.47 -9.58
N PRO A 158 2.48 -64.48 -8.45
CA PRO A 158 2.34 -63.75 -7.19
C PRO A 158 3.66 -63.23 -6.54
N SER A 159 3.50 -62.55 -5.37
CA SER A 159 4.33 -62.66 -4.16
C SER A 159 5.27 -61.49 -3.74
N THR A 160 4.95 -60.98 -2.53
CA THR A 160 5.80 -60.60 -1.38
C THR A 160 6.60 -59.28 -1.29
N ALA A 161 6.52 -58.72 -0.06
CA ALA A 161 7.27 -57.64 0.59
C ALA A 161 6.77 -56.19 0.30
N GLU A 162 5.94 -55.57 1.15
CA GLU A 162 6.21 -55.03 2.50
C GLU A 162 6.90 -53.65 2.47
N ARG A 163 6.12 -52.58 2.71
CA ARG A 163 6.43 -51.48 3.66
C ARG A 163 5.32 -50.41 3.68
N THR A 164 4.54 -50.47 4.77
CA THR A 164 4.06 -49.37 5.62
C THR A 164 3.26 -48.19 5.02
N PRO A 165 1.94 -48.16 5.21
CA PRO A 165 1.16 -46.92 5.26
C PRO A 165 1.08 -46.42 6.72
N VAL A 166 1.47 -45.16 6.95
CA VAL A 166 1.16 -44.47 8.21
C VAL A 166 -0.33 -44.14 8.21
N ALA A 167 -1.08 -44.91 9.00
CA ALA A 167 -2.44 -44.63 9.37
C ALA A 167 -2.50 -43.41 10.29
N GLN A 168 -3.40 -42.46 9.99
CA GLN A 168 -4.01 -41.63 11.02
C GLN A 168 -5.53 -41.66 10.85
N SER A 169 -6.10 -42.62 11.57
CA SER A 169 -7.34 -42.58 12.36
C SER A 169 -8.46 -41.63 11.92
N LEU A 170 -9.50 -42.28 11.40
CA LEU A 170 -10.89 -41.84 11.38
C LEU A 170 -11.45 -41.77 12.82
N PRO A 171 -12.02 -40.64 13.29
CA PRO A 171 -12.94 -40.66 14.41
C PRO A 171 -14.37 -40.82 13.90
N LYS A 172 -14.96 -41.96 14.23
CA LYS A 172 -16.38 -42.26 14.10
C LYS A 172 -17.08 -41.68 15.33
N GLY A 173 -17.66 -40.49 15.17
CA GLY A 173 -18.48 -39.83 16.19
C GLY A 173 -19.84 -39.48 15.59
N SER A 174 -20.88 -40.21 15.99
CA SER A 174 -22.27 -39.80 15.79
C SER A 174 -22.52 -38.50 16.55
N ALA A 175 -22.73 -37.42 15.81
CA ALA A 175 -23.48 -36.27 16.25
C ALA A 175 -24.11 -35.64 15.00
N THR A 176 -25.33 -35.17 15.12
CA THR A 176 -26.08 -34.36 14.16
C THR A 176 -25.20 -33.26 13.58
N ALA A 177 -24.52 -33.54 12.47
CA ALA A 177 -23.53 -32.66 11.87
C ALA A 177 -24.20 -31.83 10.78
N SER A 178 -24.32 -30.53 11.02
CA SER A 178 -24.68 -29.57 9.99
C SER A 178 -23.73 -29.74 8.80
N PRO A 179 -24.22 -29.81 7.55
CA PRO A 179 -23.44 -30.13 6.35
C PRO A 179 -22.31 -29.12 6.03
N PHE A 180 -22.20 -28.05 6.80
CA PHE A 180 -21.24 -26.95 6.63
C PHE A 180 -19.97 -27.07 7.51
N GLY A 181 -19.94 -27.96 8.51
CA GLY A 181 -18.80 -28.11 9.42
C GLY A 181 -17.46 -28.42 8.75
N PRO A 182 -17.39 -29.36 7.78
CA PRO A 182 -16.16 -29.67 7.06
C PRO A 182 -15.61 -28.49 6.24
N ALA A 183 -16.50 -27.66 5.68
CA ALA A 183 -16.12 -26.51 4.85
C ALA A 183 -15.53 -25.36 5.68
N GLU A 184 -16.09 -25.09 6.87
CA GLU A 184 -15.57 -24.07 7.78
C GLU A 184 -14.16 -24.44 8.29
N ASN A 185 -13.94 -25.73 8.59
CA ASN A 185 -12.62 -26.24 9.00
C ASN A 185 -11.59 -26.14 7.86
N ALA A 186 -11.98 -26.48 6.62
CA ALA A 186 -11.11 -26.37 5.46
C ALA A 186 -10.72 -24.92 5.15
N LEU A 187 -11.68 -23.99 5.23
CA LEU A 187 -11.44 -22.56 5.03
C LEU A 187 -10.56 -21.95 6.15
N SER A 188 -10.76 -22.38 7.40
CA SER A 188 -9.93 -21.94 8.52
C SER A 188 -8.48 -22.42 8.35
N GLY A 189 -8.28 -23.68 7.94
CA GLY A 189 -6.95 -24.22 7.63
C GLY A 189 -6.28 -23.52 6.45
N ALA A 190 -7.05 -23.12 5.42
CA ALA A 190 -6.53 -22.33 4.31
C ALA A 190 -6.05 -20.94 4.74
N LEU A 191 -6.79 -20.28 5.66
CA LEU A 191 -6.40 -18.98 6.19
C LEU A 191 -5.13 -19.08 7.04
N GLU A 192 -4.97 -20.15 7.81
CA GLU A 192 -3.74 -20.42 8.57
C GLU A 192 -2.54 -20.70 7.65
N ALA A 193 -2.72 -21.46 6.57
CA ALA A 193 -1.67 -21.69 5.59
C ALA A 193 -1.25 -20.39 4.87
N LEU A 194 -2.21 -19.52 4.54
CA LEU A 194 -1.93 -18.22 3.91
C LEU A 194 -1.22 -17.26 4.87
N SER A 195 -1.58 -17.25 6.15
CA SER A 195 -0.91 -16.41 7.15
C SER A 195 0.53 -16.86 7.37
N GLN A 196 0.79 -18.17 7.45
CA GLN A 196 2.14 -18.72 7.51
C GLN A 196 2.97 -18.36 6.27
N ARG A 197 2.35 -18.40 5.08
CA ARG A 197 3.01 -17.98 3.84
C ARG A 197 3.37 -16.49 3.86
N MET A 198 2.50 -15.63 4.39
CA MET A 198 2.78 -14.19 4.51
C MET A 198 3.93 -13.90 5.49
N VAL A 199 4.03 -14.66 6.57
CA VAL A 199 5.19 -14.61 7.47
C VAL A 199 6.47 -15.03 6.75
N HIS A 200 6.43 -16.10 5.94
CA HIS A 200 7.58 -16.55 5.16
C HIS A 200 8.05 -15.49 4.15
N ILE A 201 7.11 -14.89 3.40
CA ILE A 201 7.43 -13.81 2.45
C ILE A 201 8.02 -12.59 3.16
N SER A 202 7.61 -12.33 4.40
CA SER A 202 8.13 -11.20 5.20
C SER A 202 9.53 -11.44 5.76
N LEU A 203 9.95 -12.71 5.87
CA LEU A 203 11.28 -13.11 6.33
C LEU A 203 12.29 -13.21 5.19
N GLU A 204 11.83 -13.36 3.95
CA GLU A 204 12.68 -13.35 2.77
C GLU A 204 13.24 -11.95 2.51
N THR A 205 14.53 -11.86 2.20
CA THR A 205 15.23 -10.59 1.96
C THR A 205 14.82 -9.91 0.65
N ASP A 206 14.09 -10.62 -0.22
CA ASP A 206 13.55 -10.12 -1.50
C ASP A 206 12.02 -10.18 -1.46
N ILE A 207 11.41 -9.09 -0.95
CA ILE A 207 9.95 -9.03 -0.81
C ILE A 207 9.34 -8.87 -2.20
N ASN A 208 8.84 -9.97 -2.75
CA ASN A 208 8.09 -9.96 -4.00
C ASN A 208 6.71 -9.34 -3.79
N THR A 209 6.57 -8.06 -4.13
CA THR A 209 5.32 -7.28 -3.97
C THR A 209 4.12 -7.91 -4.68
N LYS A 210 4.33 -8.68 -5.76
CA LYS A 210 3.24 -9.41 -6.44
C LYS A 210 2.73 -10.56 -5.59
N GLN A 211 3.62 -11.34 -4.99
CA GLN A 211 3.25 -12.46 -4.12
C GLN A 211 2.58 -11.99 -2.83
N VAL A 212 3.04 -10.87 -2.25
CA VAL A 212 2.39 -10.25 -1.09
C VAL A 212 0.95 -9.85 -1.46
N LYS A 213 0.77 -9.18 -2.60
CA LYS A 213 -0.55 -8.76 -3.08
C LYS A 213 -1.47 -9.96 -3.34
N GLU A 214 -1.00 -10.97 -4.06
CA GLU A 214 -1.76 -12.20 -4.35
C GLU A 214 -2.16 -12.94 -3.06
N THR A 215 -1.25 -13.01 -2.08
CA THR A 215 -1.53 -13.65 -0.79
C THR A 215 -2.57 -12.86 0.01
N ALA A 216 -2.50 -11.53 0.01
CA ALA A 216 -3.48 -10.66 0.66
C ALA A 216 -4.87 -10.76 0.03
N GLU A 217 -4.96 -10.74 -1.31
CA GLU A 217 -6.24 -10.92 -2.04
C GLU A 217 -6.86 -12.31 -1.78
N ALA A 218 -6.02 -13.34 -1.69
CA ALA A 218 -6.47 -14.69 -1.33
C ALA A 218 -7.03 -14.74 0.10
N MET A 219 -6.36 -14.10 1.07
CA MET A 219 -6.83 -14.02 2.46
C MET A 219 -8.18 -13.29 2.56
N GLU A 220 -8.35 -12.17 1.85
CA GLU A 220 -9.61 -11.43 1.80
C GLU A 220 -10.76 -12.29 1.24
N THR A 221 -10.47 -13.05 0.17
CA THR A 221 -11.44 -13.95 -0.46
C THR A 221 -11.87 -15.06 0.49
N VAL A 222 -10.94 -15.66 1.23
CA VAL A 222 -11.23 -16.72 2.22
C VAL A 222 -12.04 -16.17 3.40
N MET A 223 -11.71 -14.97 3.90
CA MET A 223 -12.48 -14.32 4.97
C MET A 223 -13.93 -14.05 4.53
N ARG A 224 -14.13 -13.52 3.32
CA ARG A 224 -15.47 -13.29 2.76
C ARG A 224 -16.27 -14.59 2.62
N ALA A 225 -15.61 -15.67 2.18
CA ALA A 225 -16.24 -16.98 2.08
C ALA A 225 -16.65 -17.54 3.46
N LEU A 226 -15.82 -17.36 4.49
CA LEU A 226 -16.13 -17.74 5.88
C LEU A 226 -17.33 -16.97 6.43
N ASP A 227 -17.39 -15.65 6.23
CA ASP A 227 -18.53 -14.85 6.67
C ASP A 227 -19.82 -15.25 5.97
N THR A 228 -19.73 -15.54 4.66
CA THR A 228 -20.88 -16.04 3.89
C THR A 228 -21.37 -17.38 4.43
N ALA A 229 -20.47 -18.32 4.71
CA ALA A 229 -20.81 -19.61 5.29
C ALA A 229 -21.45 -19.47 6.69
N ARG A 230 -20.95 -18.55 7.52
CA ARG A 230 -21.51 -18.26 8.85
C ARG A 230 -22.88 -17.60 8.77
N ASN A 231 -23.10 -16.72 7.81
CA ASN A 231 -24.38 -16.06 7.59
C ASN A 231 -25.45 -17.07 7.13
N LEU A 232 -25.09 -17.99 6.22
CA LEU A 232 -25.97 -19.08 5.82
C LEU A 232 -26.33 -20.00 6.99
N ARG A 233 -25.44 -20.17 7.96
CA ARG A 233 -25.71 -20.92 9.20
C ARG A 233 -26.68 -20.22 10.15
N ARG A 234 -26.69 -18.88 10.19
CA ARG A 234 -27.58 -18.10 11.08
C ARG A 234 -28.98 -17.89 10.51
N GLY A 235 -29.15 -18.02 9.20
CA GLY A 235 -30.43 -17.81 8.50
C GLY A 235 -31.36 -19.03 8.44
N ASN A 236 -30.90 -20.19 8.91
CA ASN A 236 -31.67 -21.42 9.07
C ASN A 236 -31.92 -21.71 10.56
#